data_AF-A0A4W5JU50-F1
#
_entry.id   AF-A0A4W5JU50-F1
#
_cell.length_a   1.000
_cell.length_b   1.000
_cell.length_c   1.000
_cell.angle_alpha   90.00
_cell.angle_beta   90.00
_cell.angle_gamma   90.00
#
_symmetry.space_group_name_H-M   'P 1'
#
loop_
_entity.id
_entity.type
_entity.pdbx_description
1 polymer ?
#
loop_
_entity_poly.entity_id
_entity_poly.type
_entity_poly.pdbx_seq_one_letter_code
_entity_poly.pdbx_strand_id
1 'polypeptide(L)'
;MAVGLFSLQSRLTSQSEAMALQNVRSLRGNSRCVDCEAQNPDWASLNLGALICIECSGIHRNLGTHLSRVRSLDLDEWPLDTPVSLSLSVSSPLCSLS
;
A
#
# COMPACT_ATOMS: atom_id res chain seq x y z
N MET A 1 -34.26 -9.25 4.23
CA MET A 1 -33.83 -8.29 3.19
C MET A 1 -32.43 -7.70 3.44
N ALA A 2 -31.90 -7.68 4.68
CA ALA A 2 -30.57 -7.10 4.96
C ALA A 2 -29.37 -7.92 4.42
N VAL A 3 -29.46 -9.24 4.29
CA VAL A 3 -28.32 -10.09 3.84
C VAL A 3 -27.83 -9.80 2.42
N GLY A 4 -28.71 -9.31 1.53
CA GLY A 4 -28.34 -8.97 0.15
C GLY A 4 -27.59 -7.65 0.02
N LEU A 5 -27.90 -6.67 0.88
CA LEU A 5 -27.27 -5.35 0.88
C LEU A 5 -25.83 -5.41 1.41
N PHE A 6 -25.56 -6.18 2.47
CA PHE A 6 -24.20 -6.37 2.98
C PHE A 6 -23.26 -7.03 1.97
N SER A 7 -23.75 -8.02 1.19
CA SER A 7 -22.94 -8.69 0.16
C SER A 7 -22.70 -7.82 -1.07
N LEU A 8 -23.66 -6.96 -1.45
CA LEU A 8 -23.48 -6.01 -2.54
C LEU A 8 -22.54 -4.88 -2.13
N GLN A 9 -22.67 -4.37 -0.91
CA GLN A 9 -21.75 -3.37 -0.36
C GLN A 9 -20.33 -3.92 -0.35
N SER A 10 -20.09 -5.12 0.19
CA SER A 10 -18.74 -5.72 0.23
C SER A 10 -18.14 -6.01 -1.16
N ARG A 11 -18.98 -6.37 -2.16
CA ARG A 11 -18.53 -6.56 -3.56
C ARG A 11 -18.20 -5.25 -4.27
N LEU A 12 -18.88 -4.16 -3.94
CA LEU A 12 -18.60 -2.85 -4.53
C LEU A 12 -17.34 -2.25 -3.91
N THR A 13 -17.15 -2.41 -2.60
CA THR A 13 -15.98 -1.90 -1.87
C THR A 13 -14.70 -2.63 -2.29
N SER A 14 -14.74 -3.96 -2.39
CA SER A 14 -13.61 -4.76 -2.89
C SER A 14 -13.18 -4.40 -4.32
N GLN A 15 -14.13 -4.08 -5.21
CA GLN A 15 -13.79 -3.62 -6.56
C GLN A 15 -13.15 -2.22 -6.55
N SER A 16 -13.64 -1.31 -5.72
CA SER A 16 -13.03 0.02 -5.58
C SER A 16 -11.64 -0.02 -4.93
N GLU A 17 -11.44 -0.93 -3.97
CA GLU A 17 -10.15 -1.17 -3.29
C GLU A 17 -9.12 -1.72 -4.27
N ALA A 18 -9.48 -2.73 -5.07
CA ALA A 18 -8.59 -3.29 -6.08
C ALA A 18 -8.12 -2.23 -7.10
N MET A 19 -9.02 -1.35 -7.56
CA MET A 19 -8.66 -0.24 -8.45
C MET A 19 -7.76 0.79 -7.76
N ALA A 20 -8.01 1.13 -6.50
CA ALA A 20 -7.18 2.05 -5.74
C ALA A 20 -5.75 1.51 -5.53
N LEU A 21 -5.61 0.22 -5.21
CA LEU A 21 -4.33 -0.44 -5.02
C LEU A 21 -3.56 -0.60 -6.34
N GLN A 22 -4.25 -0.85 -7.46
CA GLN A 22 -3.63 -0.82 -8.79
C GLN A 22 -3.10 0.57 -9.12
N ASN A 23 -3.85 1.63 -8.82
CA ASN A 23 -3.38 3.00 -9.04
C ASN A 23 -2.10 3.27 -8.25
N VAL A 24 -2.04 2.85 -6.99
CA VAL A 24 -0.83 2.98 -6.14
C VAL A 24 0.36 2.28 -6.78
N ARG A 25 0.21 1.03 -7.24
CA ARG A 25 1.29 0.29 -7.91
C ARG A 25 1.75 0.97 -9.20
N SER A 26 0.84 1.63 -9.91
CA SER A 26 1.13 2.34 -11.17
C SER A 26 1.87 3.67 -10.98
N LEU A 27 1.93 4.20 -9.75
CA LEU A 27 2.65 5.44 -9.47
C LEU A 27 4.15 5.25 -9.71
N ARG A 28 4.80 6.29 -10.26
CA ARG A 28 6.26 6.28 -10.43
C ARG A 28 6.94 6.12 -9.06
N GLY A 29 7.99 5.32 -9.02
CA GLY A 29 8.72 5.00 -7.78
C GLY A 29 8.15 3.83 -6.99
N ASN A 30 6.91 3.43 -7.24
CA ASN A 30 6.26 2.31 -6.52
C ASN A 30 6.52 0.93 -7.16
N SER A 31 7.26 0.86 -8.27
CA SER A 31 7.65 -0.41 -8.89
C SER A 31 8.81 -1.11 -8.19
N ARG A 32 9.43 -0.45 -7.19
CA ARG A 32 10.59 -0.97 -6.45
C ARG A 32 10.41 -0.73 -4.95
N CYS A 33 10.91 -1.67 -4.15
CA CYS A 33 10.96 -1.53 -2.69
C CYS A 33 11.84 -0.34 -2.30
N VAL A 34 11.37 0.47 -1.34
CA VAL A 34 12.13 1.65 -0.88
C VAL A 34 13.45 1.30 -0.17
N ASP A 35 13.55 0.11 0.44
CA ASP A 35 14.72 -0.26 1.26
C ASP A 35 15.80 -1.03 0.49
N CYS A 36 15.40 -1.97 -0.37
CA CYS A 36 16.32 -2.89 -1.07
C CYS A 36 16.17 -2.86 -2.59
N GLU A 37 15.27 -2.01 -3.10
CA GLU A 37 14.99 -1.85 -4.53
C GLU A 37 14.53 -3.12 -5.29
N ALA A 38 14.12 -4.16 -4.57
CA ALA A 38 13.47 -5.32 -5.16
C ALA A 38 12.23 -4.90 -5.97
N GLN A 39 12.03 -5.53 -7.12
CA GLN A 39 10.92 -5.19 -8.02
C GLN A 39 9.57 -5.67 -7.46
N ASN A 40 8.51 -4.97 -7.86
CA ASN A 40 7.12 -5.30 -7.56
C ASN A 40 6.86 -5.53 -6.06
N PRO A 41 7.03 -4.49 -5.21
CA PRO A 41 6.72 -4.61 -3.79
C PRO A 41 5.21 -4.79 -3.55
N ASP A 42 4.84 -5.87 -2.85
CA ASP A 42 3.43 -6.20 -2.54
C ASP A 42 3.02 -5.89 -1.08
N TRP A 43 3.88 -5.19 -0.35
CA TRP A 43 3.61 -4.72 1.01
C TRP A 43 3.78 -3.21 1.09
N ALA A 44 3.09 -2.60 2.05
CA ALA A 44 3.13 -1.19 2.30
C ALA A 44 3.35 -0.91 3.79
N SER A 45 4.12 0.12 4.08
CA SER A 45 4.12 0.76 5.40
C SER A 45 3.18 1.97 5.38
N LEU A 46 2.05 1.86 6.08
CA LEU A 46 0.99 2.86 6.05
C LEU A 46 1.42 4.21 6.64
N ASN A 47 2.18 4.16 7.75
CA ASN A 47 2.64 5.38 8.42
C ASN A 47 3.68 6.13 7.57
N LEU A 48 4.49 5.38 6.82
CA LEU A 48 5.58 5.93 6.03
C LEU A 48 5.17 6.30 4.60
N GLY A 49 4.02 5.82 4.12
CA GLY A 49 3.58 6.10 2.77
C GLY A 49 4.37 5.36 1.69
N ALA A 50 5.00 4.23 2.01
CA ALA A 50 5.99 3.57 1.14
C ALA A 50 5.68 2.09 0.87
N LEU A 51 6.10 1.59 -0.31
CA LEU A 51 6.03 0.18 -0.67
C LEU A 51 7.34 -0.56 -0.37
N ILE A 52 7.21 -1.77 0.17
CA ILE A 52 8.30 -2.64 0.60
C ILE A 52 8.08 -4.06 0.09
N CYS A 53 9.17 -4.81 -0.14
CA CYS A 53 9.07 -6.23 -0.49
C CYS A 53 8.74 -7.08 0.74
N ILE A 54 8.48 -8.37 0.53
CA ILE A 54 8.14 -9.31 1.61
C ILE A 54 9.22 -9.36 2.70
N GLU A 55 10.49 -9.32 2.31
CA GLU A 55 11.63 -9.46 3.22
C GLU A 55 11.74 -8.22 4.11
N CYS A 56 11.71 -7.02 3.51
CA CYS A 56 11.70 -5.76 4.24
C CYS A 56 10.44 -5.59 5.10
N SER A 57 9.30 -6.16 4.68
CA SER A 57 8.10 -6.20 5.51
C SER A 57 8.34 -6.91 6.86
N GLY A 58 9.18 -7.96 6.88
CA GLY A 58 9.58 -8.66 8.10
C GLY A 58 10.40 -7.77 9.03
N ILE A 59 11.34 -7.01 8.47
CA ILE A 59 12.14 -6.02 9.22
C ILE A 59 11.23 -4.96 9.83
N HIS A 60 10.34 -4.39 9.02
CA HIS A 60 9.39 -3.36 9.44
C HIS A 60 8.43 -3.85 10.53
N ARG A 61 8.06 -5.14 10.56
CA ARG A 61 7.27 -5.73 11.65
C ARG A 61 8.03 -5.74 12.97
N ASN A 62 9.34 -6.00 12.94
CA ASN A 62 10.18 -6.02 14.14
C ASN A 62 10.41 -4.62 14.74
N LEU A 63 10.29 -3.56 13.94
CA LEU A 63 10.35 -2.17 14.41
C LEU A 63 9.14 -1.80 15.30
N GLY A 64 8.03 -2.52 15.15
CA GLY A 64 6.79 -2.26 15.87
C GLY A 64 5.87 -1.25 15.18
N THR A 65 4.58 -1.34 15.50
CA THR A 65 3.48 -0.65 14.80
C THR A 65 3.46 0.86 14.97
N HIS A 66 4.11 1.38 16.00
CA HIS A 66 4.29 2.81 16.25
C HIS A 66 5.25 3.44 15.23
N LEU A 67 6.20 2.66 14.71
CA LEU A 67 7.13 3.11 13.65
C LEU A 67 6.58 2.74 12.28
N SER A 68 6.30 1.45 12.05
CA SER A 68 5.86 0.96 10.76
C SER A 68 4.64 0.06 10.88
N ARG A 69 3.50 0.56 10.41
CA ARG A 69 2.29 -0.25 10.27
C ARG A 69 2.27 -0.93 8.90
N VAL A 70 2.62 -2.21 8.89
CA VAL A 70 2.74 -3.03 7.67
C VAL A 70 1.37 -3.61 7.24
N ARG A 71 1.04 -3.53 5.95
CA ARG A 71 -0.08 -4.20 5.29
C ARG A 71 0.34 -4.79 3.94
N SER A 72 -0.23 -5.92 3.56
CA SER A 72 -0.14 -6.48 2.22
C SER A 72 -1.14 -5.79 1.30
N LEU A 73 -0.73 -5.55 0.06
CA LEU A 73 -1.62 -5.00 -0.97
C LEU A 73 -2.68 -6.01 -1.43
N ASP A 74 -2.40 -7.32 -1.37
CA ASP A 74 -3.32 -8.35 -1.88
C ASP A 74 -3.99 -9.19 -0.79
N LEU A 75 -3.36 -9.31 0.39
CA LEU A 75 -3.82 -10.22 1.45
C LEU A 75 -4.61 -9.52 2.56
N ASP A 76 -4.45 -8.20 2.73
CA ASP A 76 -5.12 -7.46 3.80
C ASP A 76 -6.33 -6.68 3.25
N GLU A 77 -7.36 -6.52 4.07
CA GLU A 77 -8.48 -5.61 3.78
C GLU A 77 -8.06 -4.15 4.01
N TRP A 78 -8.40 -3.30 3.05
CA TRP A 78 -8.05 -1.88 3.06
C TRP A 78 -9.30 -1.04 3.36
N PRO A 79 -9.34 -0.27 4.46
CA PRO A 79 -10.48 0.58 4.76
C PRO A 79 -10.66 1.64 3.65
N LEU A 80 -11.88 1.80 3.14
CA LEU A 80 -12.20 2.82 2.12
C LEU A 80 -11.89 4.24 2.60
N ASP A 81 -12.02 4.48 3.90
CA ASP A 81 -11.71 5.75 4.56
C ASP A 81 -10.22 5.94 4.87
N THR A 82 -9.38 4.91 4.66
CA THR A 82 -7.96 5.17 4.51
C THR A 82 -7.78 5.62 3.08
N PRO A 83 -7.63 6.92 2.80
CA PRO A 83 -7.12 7.26 1.50
C PRO A 83 -5.79 6.52 1.43
N VAL A 84 -5.60 5.67 0.43
CA VAL A 84 -4.28 5.16 0.09
C VAL A 84 -3.48 6.31 -0.51
N SER A 85 -3.41 7.41 0.24
CA SER A 85 -2.41 8.45 0.24
C SER A 85 -1.11 7.83 0.75
N LEU A 86 -0.69 6.73 0.12
CA LEU A 86 0.73 6.46 -0.11
C LEU A 86 1.19 7.54 -1.11
N SER A 87 1.10 8.79 -0.65
CA SER A 87 1.52 9.98 -1.37
C SER A 87 3.03 9.99 -1.29
N LEU A 88 3.64 9.20 -2.18
CA LEU A 88 5.00 9.31 -2.70
C LEU A 88 5.87 10.34 -1.98
N SER A 89 6.37 10.02 -0.80
CA SER A 89 7.49 10.75 -0.20
C SER A 89 8.81 10.45 -0.94
N VAL A 90 8.82 9.44 -1.83
CA VAL A 90 9.99 9.10 -2.68
C VAL A 90 9.71 9.38 -4.16
N SER A 91 9.03 10.49 -4.44
CA SER A 91 9.08 11.18 -5.73
C SER A 91 9.27 12.67 -5.51
N SER A 92 10.29 13.03 -4.72
CA SER A 92 10.78 14.40 -4.75
C SER A 92 11.51 14.61 -6.09
N PRO A 93 11.12 15.58 -6.94
CA PRO A 93 11.88 15.94 -8.15
C PRO A 93 13.30 16.47 -7.85
N LEU A 94 13.67 16.63 -6.58
CA LEU A 94 15.01 17.02 -6.14
C LEU A 94 16.09 15.92 -6.30
N CYS A 95 15.73 14.65 -6.51
CA CYS A 95 16.71 13.59 -6.83
C CYS A 95 17.06 13.48 -8.32
N SER A 96 16.47 14.31 -9.19
CA SER A 96 16.77 14.34 -10.63
C SER A 96 17.70 15.49 -11.05
N LEU A 97 18.27 16.25 -10.10
CA LEU A 97 19.39 17.17 -10.35
C LEU A 97 20.68 16.62 -9.75
N SER A 98 21.29 15.66 -10.44
CA SER A 98 22.74 15.52 -10.58
C SER A 98 23.05 15.21 -12.04
#